data_AF-A0A4P1QQI8-F1
#
_entry.id   AF-A0A4P1QQI8-F1
#
_cell.length_a   1.000
_cell.length_b   1.000
_cell.length_c   1.000
_cell.angle_alpha   90.00
_cell.angle_beta   90.00
_cell.angle_gamma   90.00
#
_symmetry.space_group_name_H-M   'P 1'
#
loop_
_entity.id
_entity.type
_entity.pdbx_description
1 polymer ?
#
loop_
_entity_poly.entity_id
_entity_poly.type
_entity_poly.pdbx_seq_one_letter_code
_entity_poly.pdbx_strand_id
1 'polypeptide(L)'
;MNRVLYFAIILFHLSIPSSAKPNGLNIDLIHRDSPLSPFYNSSLAHKEVLINAAMRSISRNKAGAVIIPNNGDYLMKIFIGTPPIESLAIVDIGIDHIWVQHSESCSFLKKRACIASTQCSIEISVADAVEYDAVLSPPKPYKLCYELGSMDDDVVPSIKFHFPKVDMHLPKHNVFVNVGNNLCLSIVPTEGVSVLGNSAQVNFKVEFDLKRNTVSFAPTDCTKE
;
A
#
# COMPACT_ATOMS: atom_id res chain seq x y z
N MET A 1 46.87 -2.36 -72.26
CA MET A 1 46.36 -1.16 -71.57
C MET A 1 44.86 -1.32 -71.47
N ASN A 2 44.16 -1.52 -70.34
CA ASN A 2 44.47 -1.40 -68.92
C ASN A 2 43.81 -2.57 -68.16
N ARG A 3 44.48 -3.02 -67.09
CA ARG A 3 44.06 -4.11 -66.20
C ARG A 3 43.06 -3.57 -65.17
N VAL A 4 41.91 -4.23 -64.99
CA VAL A 4 41.04 -4.03 -63.82
C VAL A 4 40.95 -5.38 -63.11
N LEU A 5 41.70 -5.52 -62.01
CA LEU A 5 41.67 -6.69 -61.13
C LEU A 5 40.49 -6.50 -60.15
N TYR A 6 39.46 -7.34 -60.23
CA TYR A 6 38.43 -7.42 -59.21
C TYR A 6 38.92 -8.30 -58.06
N PHE A 7 39.21 -7.70 -56.89
CA PHE A 7 39.47 -8.45 -55.66
C PHE A 7 38.13 -8.85 -55.01
N ALA A 8 37.80 -10.14 -55.03
CA ALA A 8 36.73 -10.69 -54.20
C ALA A 8 37.28 -10.97 -52.79
N ILE A 9 36.90 -10.14 -51.81
CA ILE A 9 37.22 -10.40 -50.40
C ILE A 9 36.17 -11.37 -49.87
N ILE A 10 36.53 -12.64 -49.74
CA ILE A 10 35.71 -13.64 -49.04
C ILE A 10 35.94 -13.44 -47.54
N LEU A 11 34.99 -12.78 -46.85
CA LEU A 11 34.94 -12.73 -45.40
C LEU A 11 34.56 -14.11 -44.86
N PHE A 12 35.56 -14.92 -44.53
CA PHE A 12 35.36 -16.14 -43.74
C PHE A 12 35.01 -15.72 -42.31
N HIS A 13 33.72 -15.69 -41.97
CA HIS A 13 33.27 -15.52 -40.59
C HIS A 13 33.65 -16.76 -39.79
N LEU A 14 34.82 -16.72 -39.15
CA LEU A 14 35.13 -17.62 -38.04
C LEU A 14 34.23 -17.23 -36.86
N SER A 15 33.12 -17.94 -36.71
CA SER A 15 32.28 -17.87 -35.53
C SER A 15 33.09 -18.36 -34.33
N ILE A 16 33.66 -17.45 -33.54
CA ILE A 16 34.21 -17.79 -32.23
C ILE A 16 33.02 -18.23 -31.37
N PRO A 17 32.93 -19.48 -30.86
CA PRO A 17 31.92 -19.82 -29.90
C PRO A 17 32.18 -19.00 -28.63
N SER A 18 31.30 -18.04 -28.34
CA SER A 18 31.31 -17.32 -27.09
C SER A 18 30.98 -18.30 -25.98
N SER A 19 31.99 -18.73 -25.22
CA SER A 19 31.78 -19.35 -23.92
C SER A 19 31.34 -18.26 -22.96
N ALA A 20 30.03 -18.02 -22.92
CA ALA A 20 29.43 -17.17 -21.89
C ALA A 20 29.65 -17.87 -20.54
N LYS A 21 30.59 -17.35 -19.73
CA LYS A 21 30.63 -17.66 -18.30
C LYS A 21 29.27 -17.27 -17.70
N PRO A 22 28.64 -18.12 -16.87
CA PRO A 22 27.38 -17.78 -16.24
C PRO A 22 27.67 -16.75 -15.14
N ASN A 23 27.79 -15.49 -15.54
CA ASN A 23 27.80 -14.35 -14.61
C ASN A 23 26.37 -14.06 -14.11
N GLY A 24 25.59 -15.12 -13.89
CA GLY A 24 24.21 -15.04 -13.41
C GLY A 24 24.19 -15.13 -11.90
N LEU A 25 23.31 -14.35 -11.28
CA LEU A 25 22.99 -14.47 -9.87
C LEU A 25 22.30 -15.82 -9.62
N ASN A 26 22.93 -16.69 -8.83
CA ASN A 26 22.30 -17.92 -8.35
C ASN A 26 21.79 -17.70 -6.91
N ILE A 27 20.50 -17.90 -6.70
CA ILE A 27 19.85 -17.78 -5.38
C ILE A 27 19.20 -19.12 -5.06
N ASP A 28 19.66 -19.75 -3.98
CA ASP A 28 19.05 -20.96 -3.45
C ASP A 28 17.81 -20.60 -2.62
N LEU A 29 16.66 -21.15 -3.02
CA LEU A 29 15.42 -21.02 -2.24
C LEU A 29 15.46 -22.01 -1.07
N ILE A 30 15.82 -21.51 0.10
CA ILE A 30 15.76 -22.25 1.36
C ILE A 30 14.43 -22.00 2.07
N HIS A 31 13.77 -23.06 2.53
CA HIS A 31 12.53 -22.93 3.29
C HIS A 31 12.77 -22.14 4.58
N ARG A 32 11.88 -21.22 4.95
CA ARG A 32 12.01 -20.35 6.14
C ARG A 32 12.25 -21.13 7.44
N ASP A 33 11.57 -22.27 7.59
CA ASP A 33 11.71 -23.13 8.77
C ASP A 33 12.85 -24.16 8.64
N SER A 34 13.69 -24.07 7.61
CA SER A 34 14.90 -24.89 7.45
C SER A 34 15.99 -24.41 8.40
N PRO A 35 16.80 -25.31 9.01
CA PRO A 35 18.00 -24.92 9.78
C PRO A 35 19.00 -24.04 9.02
N LEU A 36 18.96 -24.05 7.68
CA LEU A 36 19.79 -23.20 6.83
C LEU A 36 19.25 -21.77 6.71
N SER A 37 18.00 -21.53 7.11
CA SER A 37 17.38 -20.20 7.03
C SER A 37 17.88 -19.29 8.14
N PRO A 38 18.18 -18.00 7.85
CA PRO A 38 18.47 -17.02 8.89
C PRO A 38 17.26 -16.76 9.82
N PHE A 39 16.06 -17.19 9.44
CA PHE A 39 14.83 -17.07 10.22
C PHE A 39 14.46 -18.36 10.96
N TYR A 40 15.34 -19.36 10.98
CA TYR A 40 15.12 -20.61 11.70
C TYR A 40 15.12 -20.37 13.21
N ASN A 41 14.05 -20.81 13.88
CA ASN A 41 13.98 -20.79 15.34
C ASN A 41 14.09 -22.21 15.87
N SER A 42 15.28 -22.58 16.37
CA SER A 42 15.57 -23.89 16.96
C SER A 42 14.83 -24.17 18.26
N SER A 43 14.22 -23.15 18.87
CA SER A 43 13.47 -23.27 20.12
C SER A 43 12.04 -23.76 19.91
N LEU A 44 11.53 -23.75 18.67
CA LEU A 44 10.17 -24.19 18.35
C LEU A 44 10.10 -25.72 18.26
N ALA A 45 9.04 -26.30 18.84
CA ALA A 45 8.73 -27.70 18.63
C ALA A 45 8.25 -27.95 17.19
N HIS A 46 8.49 -29.14 16.65
CA HIS A 46 8.05 -29.50 15.29
C HIS A 46 6.53 -29.32 15.08
N LYS A 47 5.74 -29.58 16.13
CA LYS A 47 4.29 -29.35 16.12
C LYS A 47 3.95 -27.87 16.01
N GLU A 48 4.69 -26.99 16.67
CA GLU A 48 4.52 -25.54 16.57
C GLU A 48 4.92 -25.02 15.20
N VAL A 49 5.99 -25.56 14.60
CA VAL A 49 6.34 -25.27 13.21
C VAL A 49 5.20 -25.65 12.27
N LEU A 50 4.60 -26.83 12.45
CA LEU A 50 3.46 -27.29 11.65
C LEU A 50 2.21 -26.42 11.87
N ILE A 51 1.91 -26.06 13.12
CA ILE A 51 0.81 -25.15 13.46
C ILE A 51 1.07 -23.78 12.86
N ASN A 52 2.28 -23.24 12.95
CA ASN A 52 2.63 -21.96 12.35
C ASN A 52 2.54 -22.01 10.82
N ALA A 53 2.99 -23.10 10.20
CA ALA A 53 2.83 -23.32 8.76
C ALA A 53 1.34 -23.43 8.37
N ALA A 54 0.53 -24.15 9.15
CA ALA A 54 -0.91 -24.28 8.94
C ALA A 54 -1.64 -22.95 9.18
N MET A 55 -1.32 -22.19 10.23
CA MET A 55 -1.86 -20.86 10.50
C MET A 55 -1.48 -19.87 9.42
N ARG A 56 -0.23 -19.92 8.91
CA ARG A 56 0.18 -19.19 7.70
C ARG A 56 -0.65 -19.63 6.49
N SER A 57 -1.03 -20.90 6.39
CA SER A 57 -1.88 -21.43 5.32
C SER A 57 -3.35 -21.06 5.44
N ILE A 58 -3.88 -21.01 6.66
CA ILE A 58 -5.24 -20.57 6.98
C ILE A 58 -5.35 -19.07 6.78
N SER A 59 -4.29 -18.32 7.11
CA SER A 59 -4.12 -16.93 6.69
C SER A 59 -4.13 -16.77 5.16
N ARG A 60 -3.74 -17.78 4.37
CA ARG A 60 -3.88 -17.73 2.90
C ARG A 60 -5.31 -18.00 2.42
N ASN A 61 -6.20 -18.47 3.29
CA ASN A 61 -7.64 -18.58 3.03
C ASN A 61 -8.34 -17.26 3.35
N LYS A 62 -7.77 -16.17 2.82
CA LYS A 62 -8.21 -14.80 3.06
C LYS A 62 -9.15 -14.33 1.98
N ALA A 63 -10.15 -13.60 2.43
CA ALA A 63 -10.80 -12.60 1.62
C ALA A 63 -9.76 -11.51 1.27
N GLY A 64 -9.51 -11.34 -0.02
CA GLY A 64 -8.62 -10.31 -0.55
C GLY A 64 -9.31 -9.52 -1.65
N ALA A 65 -8.86 -8.31 -1.89
CA ALA A 65 -9.26 -7.55 -3.05
C ALA A 65 -8.58 -8.11 -4.30
N VAL A 66 -9.30 -8.16 -5.41
CA VAL A 66 -8.70 -8.51 -6.71
C VAL A 66 -7.72 -7.41 -7.10
N ILE A 67 -6.50 -7.80 -7.50
CA ILE A 67 -5.51 -6.88 -8.04
C ILE A 67 -5.53 -6.86 -9.56
N ILE A 68 -5.30 -5.68 -10.14
CA ILE A 68 -5.22 -5.43 -11.57
C ILE A 68 -3.78 -4.95 -11.86
N PRO A 69 -2.99 -5.68 -12.66
CA PRO A 69 -1.65 -5.24 -13.04
C PRO A 69 -1.68 -3.89 -13.76
N ASN A 70 -0.78 -2.99 -13.40
CA ASN A 70 -0.69 -1.64 -13.96
C ASN A 70 0.78 -1.16 -14.06
N ASN A 71 1.44 -1.44 -15.19
CA ASN A 71 2.76 -0.89 -15.58
C ASN A 71 3.77 -0.60 -14.46
N GLY A 72 3.98 -1.55 -13.54
CA GLY A 72 4.90 -1.41 -12.41
C GLY A 72 4.22 -1.68 -11.05
N ASP A 73 2.91 -1.48 -10.99
CA ASP A 73 2.13 -1.52 -9.75
C ASP A 73 0.94 -2.48 -9.88
N TYR A 74 0.22 -2.65 -8.77
CA TYR A 74 -1.03 -3.40 -8.71
C TYR A 74 -2.15 -2.49 -8.19
N LEU A 75 -3.14 -2.23 -9.04
CA LEU A 75 -4.35 -1.53 -8.64
C LEU A 75 -5.27 -2.48 -7.87
N MET A 76 -5.94 -1.97 -6.85
CA MET A 76 -6.99 -2.67 -6.13
C MET A 76 -8.18 -1.74 -5.92
N LYS A 77 -9.37 -2.34 -5.75
CA LYS A 77 -10.57 -1.60 -5.36
C LYS A 77 -10.64 -1.52 -3.83
N ILE A 78 -10.77 -0.30 -3.33
CA ILE A 78 -11.11 0.00 -1.93
C ILE A 78 -12.46 0.72 -1.91
N PHE A 79 -13.22 0.56 -0.84
CA PHE A 79 -14.48 1.28 -0.68
C PHE A 79 -14.44 2.11 0.60
N ILE A 80 -14.75 3.40 0.49
CA ILE A 80 -14.59 4.36 1.60
C ILE A 80 -15.94 5.01 1.93
N GLY A 81 -16.22 5.14 3.23
CA GLY A 81 -17.41 5.81 3.75
C GLY A 81 -18.64 4.92 3.88
N THR A 82 -19.73 5.52 4.36
CA THR A 82 -21.03 4.89 4.53
C THR A 82 -22.12 5.80 3.92
N PRO A 83 -22.72 5.45 2.76
CA PRO A 83 -22.53 4.20 2.01
C PRO A 83 -21.13 4.10 1.35
N PRO A 84 -20.60 2.88 1.12
CA PRO A 84 -19.26 2.70 0.57
C PRO A 84 -19.12 3.23 -0.87
N ILE A 85 -18.13 4.09 -1.09
CA ILE A 85 -17.77 4.64 -2.40
C ILE A 85 -16.53 3.92 -2.93
N GLU A 86 -16.63 3.32 -4.12
CA GLU A 86 -15.51 2.63 -4.77
C GLU A 86 -14.42 3.64 -5.20
N SER A 87 -13.16 3.30 -4.89
CA SER A 87 -11.97 4.00 -5.36
C SER A 87 -10.91 2.98 -5.78
N LEU A 88 -10.17 3.29 -6.85
CA LEU A 88 -8.98 2.53 -7.23
C LEU A 88 -7.79 3.05 -6.44
N ALA A 89 -7.03 2.14 -5.84
CA ALA A 89 -5.85 2.46 -5.06
C ALA A 89 -4.67 1.55 -5.41
N ILE A 90 -3.47 2.06 -5.16
CA ILE A 90 -2.25 1.25 -5.05
C ILE A 90 -1.84 1.14 -3.58
N VAL A 91 -1.08 0.10 -3.25
CA VAL A 91 -0.36 0.03 -1.97
C VAL A 91 1.05 0.54 -2.24
N ASP A 92 1.46 1.59 -1.53
CA ASP A 92 2.77 2.20 -1.71
C ASP A 92 3.48 2.28 -0.35
N ILE A 93 4.68 1.71 -0.30
CA ILE A 93 5.54 1.73 0.90
C ILE A 93 6.52 2.91 0.90
N GLY A 94 6.60 3.67 -0.19
CA GLY A 94 7.51 4.80 -0.39
C GLY A 94 6.98 6.14 0.12
N ILE A 95 5.72 6.21 0.56
CA ILE A 95 5.10 7.42 1.11
C ILE A 95 4.37 7.13 2.43
N ASP A 96 4.28 8.10 3.33
CA ASP A 96 3.62 7.90 4.63
C ASP A 96 2.10 8.07 4.59
N HIS A 97 1.59 9.08 3.87
CA HIS A 97 0.19 9.47 3.90
C HIS A 97 -0.72 8.58 3.06
N ILE A 98 -2.00 8.56 3.39
CA ILE A 98 -3.05 7.99 2.54
C ILE A 98 -3.49 9.07 1.56
N TRP A 99 -3.53 8.74 0.27
CA TRP A 99 -3.98 9.68 -0.76
C TRP A 99 -5.32 9.18 -1.29
N VAL A 100 -6.34 10.03 -1.29
CA VAL A 100 -7.65 9.68 -1.82
C VAL A 100 -7.97 10.60 -2.98
N GLN A 101 -8.40 9.99 -4.08
CA GLN A 101 -8.75 10.74 -5.27
C GLN A 101 -9.84 11.77 -4.95
N HIS A 102 -9.58 12.99 -5.42
CA HIS A 102 -10.46 14.12 -5.26
C HIS A 102 -10.96 14.60 -6.63
N SER A 103 -12.16 15.18 -6.64
CA SER A 103 -12.66 15.96 -7.77
C SER A 103 -12.60 17.43 -7.35
N GLU A 104 -12.00 18.29 -8.16
CA GLU A 104 -11.79 19.72 -7.93
C GLU A 104 -13.06 20.53 -7.55
N SER A 105 -14.24 19.92 -7.60
CA SER A 105 -15.52 20.55 -7.31
C SER A 105 -15.91 20.59 -5.82
N CYS A 106 -15.05 20.18 -4.87
CA CYS A 106 -15.30 20.37 -3.43
C CYS A 106 -14.44 21.47 -2.81
N SER A 107 -15.09 22.53 -2.34
CA SER A 107 -14.51 23.51 -1.42
C SER A 107 -15.31 23.51 -0.11
N PHE A 108 -14.61 23.35 1.01
CA PHE A 108 -15.16 23.29 2.37
C PHE A 108 -16.02 24.53 2.74
N LEU A 109 -15.85 25.63 2.01
CA LEU A 109 -16.45 26.93 2.32
C LEU A 109 -17.81 27.22 1.69
N LYS A 110 -18.42 26.30 0.92
CA LYS A 110 -19.75 26.53 0.32
C LYS A 110 -20.74 25.43 0.70
N LYS A 111 -21.44 25.67 1.81
CA LYS A 111 -22.61 24.90 2.24
C LYS A 111 -23.60 24.71 1.08
N ARG A 112 -23.94 23.43 0.83
CA ARG A 112 -25.11 22.95 0.08
C ARG A 112 -25.06 23.08 -1.45
N ALA A 113 -24.12 22.36 -2.10
CA ALA A 113 -24.34 21.59 -3.33
C ALA A 113 -22.98 21.14 -3.89
N CYS A 114 -22.49 19.98 -3.46
CA CYS A 114 -21.33 19.34 -4.08
C CYS A 114 -21.77 17.97 -4.61
N ILE A 115 -21.34 17.63 -5.82
CA ILE A 115 -21.05 16.23 -6.13
C ILE A 115 -19.86 15.90 -5.23
N ALA A 116 -20.12 15.38 -4.03
CA ALA A 116 -19.10 15.23 -3.00
C ALA A 116 -18.08 14.19 -3.47
N SER A 117 -16.86 14.64 -3.79
CA SER A 117 -15.73 13.73 -3.98
C SER A 117 -15.53 12.89 -2.71
N THR A 118 -15.00 11.67 -2.86
CA THR A 118 -14.72 10.77 -1.73
C THR A 118 -13.92 11.46 -0.62
N GLN A 119 -12.88 12.21 -0.97
CA GLN A 119 -12.08 13.00 -0.02
C GLN A 119 -12.93 13.96 0.83
N CYS A 120 -13.82 14.72 0.20
CA CYS A 120 -14.65 15.72 0.86
C CYS A 120 -15.65 15.08 1.83
N SER A 121 -16.23 13.94 1.44
CA SER A 121 -17.11 13.17 2.32
C SER A 121 -16.38 12.65 3.56
N ILE A 122 -15.10 12.25 3.42
CA ILE A 122 -14.26 11.85 4.56
C ILE A 122 -14.06 13.04 5.50
N GLU A 123 -13.61 14.19 4.97
CA GLU A 123 -13.34 15.39 5.77
C GLU A 123 -14.58 15.85 6.55
N ILE A 124 -15.75 15.88 5.91
CA ILE A 124 -17.03 16.23 6.56
C ILE A 124 -17.39 15.21 7.64
N SER A 125 -17.30 13.91 7.33
CA SER A 125 -17.68 12.86 8.29
C SER A 125 -16.77 12.86 9.52
N VAL A 126 -15.48 13.13 9.34
CA VAL A 126 -14.52 13.25 10.44
C VAL A 126 -14.80 14.53 11.23
N ALA A 127 -15.05 15.66 10.56
CA ALA A 127 -15.39 16.92 11.21
C ALA A 127 -16.67 16.82 12.06
N ASP A 128 -17.70 16.16 11.55
CA ASP A 128 -18.97 15.96 12.28
C ASP A 128 -18.83 14.99 13.47
N ALA A 129 -17.82 14.12 13.45
CA ALA A 129 -17.56 13.13 14.51
C ALA A 129 -16.62 13.63 15.61
N VAL A 130 -15.92 14.75 15.41
CA VAL A 130 -14.97 15.32 16.37
C VAL A 130 -15.61 16.57 17.00
N GLU A 131 -15.71 16.60 18.32
CA GLU A 131 -16.37 17.70 19.05
C GLU A 131 -15.58 19.03 19.05
N TYR A 132 -14.36 19.03 18.54
CA TYR A 132 -13.46 20.18 18.53
C TYR A 132 -13.51 20.93 17.20
N ASP A 133 -13.38 22.25 17.28
CA ASP A 133 -13.31 23.11 16.09
C ASP A 133 -12.05 22.81 15.25
N ALA A 134 -12.27 22.68 13.94
CA ALA A 134 -11.18 22.52 12.99
C ALA A 134 -10.36 23.81 12.84
N VAL A 135 -9.04 23.67 12.67
CA VAL A 135 -8.12 24.77 12.41
C VAL A 135 -8.48 25.46 11.09
N LEU A 136 -8.67 26.78 11.12
CA LEU A 136 -9.10 27.59 9.96
C LEU A 136 -8.13 27.54 8.77
N SER A 137 -6.83 27.36 9.03
CA SER A 137 -5.78 27.34 8.02
C SER A 137 -4.81 26.19 8.30
N PRO A 138 -5.20 24.95 7.95
CA PRO A 138 -4.38 23.79 8.22
C PRO A 138 -3.07 23.83 7.42
N PRO A 139 -1.97 23.31 7.98
CA PRO A 139 -0.71 23.17 7.24
C PRO A 139 -0.91 22.26 6.03
N LYS A 140 -0.34 22.65 4.88
CA LYS A 140 -0.32 21.77 3.70
C LYS A 140 0.59 20.55 3.97
N PRO A 141 0.28 19.36 3.43
CA PRO A 141 -0.79 19.05 2.47
C PRO A 141 -2.18 18.79 3.09
N TYR A 142 -2.31 18.85 4.42
CA TYR A 142 -3.51 18.48 5.15
C TYR A 142 -4.67 19.47 4.93
N LYS A 143 -5.90 18.94 4.97
CA LYS A 143 -7.13 19.71 4.79
C LYS A 143 -7.97 19.83 6.06
N LEU A 144 -7.77 18.91 7.00
CA LEU A 144 -8.47 18.87 8.28
C LEU A 144 -7.46 18.65 9.40
N CYS A 145 -7.40 19.59 10.33
CA CYS A 145 -6.54 19.53 11.51
C CYS A 145 -7.27 20.13 12.71
N TYR A 146 -6.85 19.75 13.91
CA TYR A 146 -7.39 20.21 15.18
C TYR A 146 -6.24 20.60 16.12
N GLU A 147 -6.44 21.63 16.94
CA GLU A 147 -5.45 22.10 17.92
C GLU A 147 -5.49 21.23 19.19
N LEU A 148 -5.14 19.96 19.04
CA LEU A 148 -5.26 18.94 20.11
C LEU A 148 -3.90 18.43 20.62
N GLY A 149 -2.78 18.85 20.02
CA GLY A 149 -1.45 18.34 20.39
C GLY A 149 -1.40 16.81 20.39
N SER A 150 -0.90 16.21 21.47
CA SER A 150 -0.78 14.75 21.66
C SER A 150 -1.94 14.14 22.46
N MET A 151 -3.19 14.54 22.20
CA MET A 151 -4.36 13.98 22.87
C MET A 151 -4.59 12.49 22.55
N ASP A 152 -5.38 11.83 23.40
CA ASP A 152 -5.60 10.37 23.41
C ASP A 152 -6.27 9.83 22.12
N ASP A 153 -6.26 8.51 21.95
CA ASP A 153 -6.84 7.84 20.77
C ASP A 153 -8.36 7.96 20.68
N ASP A 154 -9.04 8.26 21.79
CA ASP A 154 -10.51 8.34 21.87
C ASP A 154 -11.10 9.66 21.35
N VAL A 155 -10.28 10.68 21.09
CA VAL A 155 -10.75 12.02 20.68
C VAL A 155 -11.13 12.06 19.19
N VAL A 156 -10.58 11.17 18.38
CA VAL A 156 -10.79 11.13 16.93
C VAL A 156 -11.34 9.77 16.49
N PRO A 157 -12.19 9.74 15.46
CA PRO A 157 -12.78 8.47 15.02
C PRO A 157 -11.74 7.58 14.34
N SER A 158 -11.87 6.27 14.55
CA SER A 158 -11.26 5.29 13.65
C SER A 158 -11.94 5.33 12.28
N ILE A 159 -11.18 5.19 11.20
CA ILE A 159 -11.72 5.13 9.84
C ILE A 159 -11.74 3.67 9.37
N LYS A 160 -12.75 3.29 8.59
CA LYS A 160 -12.82 1.95 8.00
C LYS A 160 -12.72 2.02 6.49
N PHE A 161 -11.81 1.23 5.92
CA PHE A 161 -11.80 0.94 4.49
C PHE A 161 -12.40 -0.44 4.29
N HIS A 162 -13.44 -0.48 3.45
CA HIS A 162 -14.15 -1.70 3.14
C HIS A 162 -13.46 -2.40 1.96
N PHE A 163 -13.23 -3.70 2.12
CA PHE A 163 -12.76 -4.60 1.07
C PHE A 163 -13.76 -5.75 0.91
N PRO A 164 -13.71 -6.51 -0.19
CA PRO A 164 -14.55 -7.68 -0.35
C PRO A 164 -14.41 -8.64 0.84
N LYS A 165 -15.47 -8.75 1.66
CA LYS A 165 -15.60 -9.64 2.84
C LYS A 165 -14.70 -9.32 4.04
N VAL A 166 -13.95 -8.22 4.05
CA VAL A 166 -13.16 -7.79 5.21
C VAL A 166 -13.10 -6.26 5.29
N ASP A 167 -13.22 -5.73 6.50
CA ASP A 167 -13.02 -4.30 6.76
C ASP A 167 -11.63 -4.10 7.37
N MET A 168 -10.91 -3.10 6.86
CA MET A 168 -9.66 -2.63 7.44
C MET A 168 -9.99 -1.49 8.40
N HIS A 169 -9.85 -1.73 9.69
CA HIS A 169 -10.06 -0.74 10.73
C HIS A 169 -8.77 0.04 10.98
N LEU A 170 -8.81 1.34 10.75
CA LEU A 170 -7.68 2.26 10.86
C LEU A 170 -7.87 3.15 12.11
N PRO A 171 -7.28 2.79 13.26
CA PRO A 171 -7.22 3.67 14.44
C PRO A 171 -6.39 4.92 14.18
N LYS A 172 -6.38 5.85 15.16
CA LYS A 172 -5.73 7.16 15.06
C LYS A 172 -4.32 7.10 14.48
N HIS A 173 -3.47 6.20 14.96
CA HIS A 173 -2.08 6.10 14.51
C HIS A 173 -1.92 5.76 13.02
N ASN A 174 -2.96 5.23 12.36
CA ASN A 174 -2.92 4.96 10.92
C ASN A 174 -3.42 6.14 10.07
N VAL A 175 -4.25 7.03 10.63
CA VAL A 175 -4.99 8.05 9.85
C VAL A 175 -4.81 9.48 10.36
N PHE A 176 -4.14 9.71 11.49
CA PHE A 176 -3.79 11.03 11.99
C PHE A 176 -2.30 11.14 12.31
N VAL A 177 -1.79 12.36 12.15
CA VAL A 177 -0.38 12.69 12.39
C VAL A 177 -0.28 14.03 13.14
N ASN A 178 0.70 14.13 14.04
CA ASN A 178 1.00 15.38 14.74
C ASN A 178 1.89 16.27 13.88
N VAL A 179 1.46 17.52 13.65
CA VAL A 179 2.16 18.54 12.89
C VAL A 179 2.27 19.80 13.74
N GLY A 180 3.40 19.96 14.43
CA GLY A 180 3.53 20.98 15.47
C GLY A 180 2.54 20.69 16.62
N ASN A 181 1.67 21.65 16.92
CA ASN A 181 0.62 21.50 17.94
C ASN A 181 -0.71 20.98 17.38
N ASN A 182 -0.77 20.69 16.07
CA ASN A 182 -1.99 20.25 15.41
C ASN A 182 -2.00 18.74 15.23
N LEU A 183 -3.14 18.12 15.48
CA LEU A 183 -3.46 16.76 15.05
C LEU A 183 -4.16 16.83 13.69
N CYS A 184 -3.55 16.31 12.64
CA CYS A 184 -4.03 16.42 11.26
C CYS A 184 -4.45 15.08 10.68
N LEU A 185 -5.55 15.07 9.94
CA LEU A 185 -6.01 13.91 9.18
C LEU A 185 -5.01 13.62 8.05
N SER A 186 -4.37 12.46 8.10
CA SER A 186 -3.35 11.98 7.17
C SER A 186 -3.93 11.30 5.92
N ILE A 187 -5.19 11.63 5.58
CA ILE A 187 -5.84 11.32 4.32
C ILE A 187 -5.88 12.60 3.50
N VAL A 188 -5.04 12.69 2.47
CA VAL A 188 -4.84 13.91 1.68
C VAL A 188 -5.40 13.75 0.26
N PRO A 189 -5.87 14.84 -0.38
CA PRO A 189 -6.39 14.78 -1.73
C PRO A 189 -5.28 14.48 -2.76
N THR A 190 -5.63 13.75 -3.81
CA THR A 190 -4.84 13.62 -5.03
C THR A 190 -5.71 13.72 -6.27
N GLU A 191 -5.15 14.20 -7.38
CA GLU A 191 -5.78 14.14 -8.71
C GLU A 191 -5.55 12.79 -9.40
N GLY A 192 -4.54 12.03 -8.94
CA GLY A 192 -4.17 10.72 -9.46
C GLY A 192 -4.96 9.56 -8.84
N VAL A 193 -4.39 8.37 -8.95
CA VAL A 193 -4.89 7.16 -8.29
C VAL A 193 -4.73 7.29 -6.77
N SER A 194 -5.68 6.76 -6.00
CA SER A 194 -5.56 6.72 -4.54
C SER A 194 -4.36 5.87 -4.11
N VAL A 195 -3.80 6.15 -2.95
CA VAL A 195 -2.62 5.44 -2.42
C VAL A 195 -2.85 5.08 -0.97
N LEU A 196 -2.69 3.80 -0.64
CA LEU A 196 -2.50 3.36 0.74
C LEU A 196 -1.02 3.46 1.09
N GLY A 197 -0.62 4.59 1.68
CA GLY A 197 0.73 4.80 2.18
C GLY A 197 1.08 3.93 3.39
N ASN A 198 2.32 4.08 3.85
CA ASN A 198 2.90 3.34 4.97
C ASN A 198 2.06 3.47 6.25
N SER A 199 1.53 4.65 6.60
CA SER A 199 0.75 4.84 7.83
C SER A 199 -0.49 3.94 7.88
N ALA A 200 -1.18 3.73 6.74
CA ALA A 200 -2.30 2.80 6.69
C ALA A 200 -1.88 1.33 6.93
N GLN A 201 -0.64 0.99 6.58
CA GLN A 201 -0.15 -0.39 6.60
C GLN A 201 0.47 -0.79 7.95
N VAL A 202 0.77 0.16 8.84
CA VAL A 202 1.28 -0.12 10.19
C VAL A 202 0.34 -1.06 10.93
N ASN A 203 0.90 -2.11 11.55
CA ASN A 203 0.16 -3.18 12.23
C ASN A 203 -0.73 -4.03 11.32
N PHE A 204 -0.40 -4.12 10.02
CA PHE A 204 -1.02 -5.06 9.09
C PHE A 204 0.01 -5.92 8.37
N LYS A 205 -0.29 -7.22 8.24
CA LYS A 205 0.34 -8.09 7.24
C LYS A 205 -0.36 -7.90 5.91
N VAL A 206 0.39 -7.40 4.93
CA VAL A 206 -0.05 -7.27 3.54
C VAL A 206 0.51 -8.44 2.73
N GLU A 207 -0.37 -9.18 2.06
CA GLU A 207 0.02 -10.31 1.21
C GLU A 207 -0.49 -10.09 -0.22
N PHE A 208 0.44 -10.11 -1.17
CA PHE A 208 0.16 -10.15 -2.61
C PHE A 208 0.26 -11.59 -3.12
N ASP A 209 -0.87 -12.20 -3.48
CA ASP A 209 -0.92 -13.49 -4.15
C ASP A 209 -1.12 -13.26 -5.66
N LEU A 210 -0.01 -13.29 -6.39
CA LEU A 210 0.00 -13.09 -7.84
C LEU A 210 -0.57 -14.28 -8.64
N LYS A 211 -0.69 -15.46 -8.03
CA LYS A 211 -1.33 -16.62 -8.69
C LYS A 211 -2.84 -16.49 -8.64
N ARG A 212 -3.36 -15.97 -7.53
CA ARG A 212 -4.80 -15.71 -7.34
C ARG A 212 -5.23 -14.31 -7.76
N ASN A 213 -4.28 -13.44 -8.12
CA ASN A 213 -4.50 -12.02 -8.37
C ASN A 213 -5.27 -11.35 -7.22
N THR A 214 -4.76 -11.51 -6.00
CA THR A 214 -5.37 -10.90 -4.82
C THR A 214 -4.36 -10.21 -3.93
N VAL A 215 -4.79 -9.13 -3.28
CA VAL A 215 -4.11 -8.51 -2.14
C VAL A 215 -4.98 -8.68 -0.90
N SER A 216 -4.36 -9.00 0.24
CA SER A 216 -5.08 -9.19 1.49
C SER A 216 -4.38 -8.52 2.67
N PHE A 217 -5.19 -8.04 3.61
CA PHE A 217 -4.74 -7.33 4.81
C PHE A 217 -5.18 -8.13 6.04
N ALA A 218 -4.28 -8.32 7.00
CA ALA A 218 -4.62 -8.90 8.29
C ALA A 218 -3.96 -8.13 9.43
N PRO A 219 -4.71 -7.78 10.49
CA PRO A 219 -4.12 -7.16 11.67
C PRO A 219 -2.98 -8.00 12.24
N THR A 220 -1.91 -7.35 12.68
CA THR A 220 -0.77 -7.97 13.35
C THR A 220 -0.19 -7.00 14.37
N ASP A 221 0.39 -7.53 15.43
CA ASP A 221 1.19 -6.72 16.36
C ASP A 221 2.65 -6.74 15.89
N CYS A 222 3.08 -5.67 15.22
CA CYS A 222 4.44 -5.57 14.68
C CYS A 222 5.53 -5.47 15.78
N THR A 223 5.15 -5.27 17.04
CA THR A 223 6.11 -5.20 18.17
C THR A 223 6.51 -6.57 18.70
N LYS A 224 5.81 -7.63 18.27
CA LYS A 224 6.00 -9.02 18.74
C LYS A 224 6.56 -9.96 17.67
N GLU A 225 7.02 -9.42 16.55
CA GLU A 225 7.59 -10.21 15.43
C GLU A 225 9.09 -10.46 15.54
#